data_AF-A0A415RIM8-F1
#
_entry.id   AF-A0A415RIM8-F1
#
_cell.length_a   1.000
_cell.length_b   1.000
_cell.length_c   1.000
_cell.angle_alpha   90.00
_cell.angle_beta   90.00
_cell.angle_gamma   90.00
#
_symmetry.space_group_name_H-M   'P 1'
#
loop_
_entity.id
_entity.type
_entity.pdbx_description
1 polymer ?
#
loop_
_entity_poly.entity_id
_entity_poly.type
_entity_poly.pdbx_seq_one_letter_code
_entity_poly.pdbx_strand_id
1 'polypeptide(L)'
;MNNDIAPELLEKIEKQFDENIAKNEKIKKILEKIENKKATYQDVQEYAGELGKCLSNSFKLIVSEDTLPDGKFYYNIAQRLIEPTVKKNYESISKQCEIVQTNLNKNANIGIKAVVPKYNSERTDSIINYVSTRDKYSDCEKSFLDVLEHNARLIVDDSVKENAQFHDSVGLNPKIVRIASSGCCKWCSSLAGTYNYRDVSNTGNDVFRRHANCHCSVIYDPINGSRKVQNVWDKKIENKDELKKRIERINQSLINDNKKNYKLNLQMFAKYKSLRLDAHTRSELNTWLKHDEIESGTLMLKDIGDYRYYFVYNDFDNYTLYKKVKIRGRNRSK
;
A
#
# COMPACT_ATOMS: atom_id res chain seq x y z
N MET A 1 -18.26 -29.15 -14.60
CA MET A 1 -18.20 -27.69 -14.36
C MET A 1 -17.41 -27.51 -13.09
N ASN A 2 -16.20 -26.93 -13.14
CA ASN A 2 -15.49 -26.61 -11.90
C ASN A 2 -16.19 -25.42 -11.26
N ASN A 3 -16.75 -25.61 -10.07
CA ASN A 3 -17.25 -24.50 -9.26
C ASN A 3 -16.10 -23.54 -9.00
N ASP A 4 -16.33 -22.25 -9.27
CA ASP A 4 -15.39 -21.20 -8.88
C ASP A 4 -15.43 -21.05 -7.36
N ILE A 5 -14.41 -21.58 -6.68
CA ILE A 5 -14.35 -21.62 -5.22
C ILE A 5 -13.91 -20.28 -4.60
N ALA A 6 -13.34 -19.37 -5.38
CA ALA A 6 -12.68 -18.18 -4.82
C ALA A 6 -13.66 -17.20 -4.11
N PRO A 7 -14.89 -16.94 -4.61
CA PRO A 7 -15.85 -16.10 -3.89
C PRO A 7 -16.19 -16.64 -2.51
N GLU A 8 -16.46 -17.96 -2.41
CA GLU A 8 -16.82 -18.60 -1.14
C GLU A 8 -15.65 -18.58 -0.16
N LEU A 9 -14.43 -18.85 -0.64
CA LEU A 9 -13.23 -18.75 0.19
C LEU A 9 -12.98 -17.31 0.67
N LEU A 10 -13.16 -16.31 -0.19
CA LEU A 10 -12.99 -14.91 0.19
C LEU A 10 -13.97 -14.51 1.30
N GLU A 11 -15.26 -14.84 1.13
CA GLU A 11 -16.28 -14.54 2.14
C GLU A 11 -15.95 -15.20 3.49
N LYS A 12 -15.50 -16.46 3.49
CA LYS A 12 -15.08 -17.16 4.71
C LYS A 12 -13.86 -16.50 5.36
N ILE A 13 -12.85 -16.10 4.57
CA ILE A 13 -11.65 -15.40 5.06
C ILE A 13 -12.03 -14.06 5.68
N GLU A 14 -12.86 -13.26 5.01
CA GLU A 14 -13.28 -11.94 5.47
C GLU A 14 -14.10 -12.04 6.76
N LYS A 15 -15.06 -12.97 6.82
CA LYS A 15 -15.83 -13.23 8.03
C LYS A 15 -14.92 -13.65 9.19
N GLN A 16 -14.03 -14.61 8.96
CA GLN A 16 -13.10 -15.06 10.01
C GLN A 16 -12.15 -13.94 10.44
N PHE A 17 -11.75 -13.07 9.52
CA PHE A 17 -10.89 -11.93 9.79
C PHE A 17 -11.59 -10.89 10.67
N ASP A 18 -12.82 -10.54 10.35
CA ASP A 18 -13.62 -9.60 11.13
C ASP A 18 -13.93 -10.17 12.53
N GLU A 19 -14.20 -11.49 12.64
CA GLU A 19 -14.33 -12.16 13.93
C GLU A 19 -13.02 -12.13 14.76
N ASN A 20 -11.88 -12.37 14.12
CA ASN A 20 -10.57 -12.33 14.77
C ASN A 20 -10.26 -10.91 15.29
N ILE A 21 -10.62 -9.87 14.55
CA ILE A 21 -10.48 -8.47 14.97
C ILE A 21 -11.41 -8.18 16.16
N ALA A 22 -12.68 -8.56 16.07
CA ALA A 22 -13.67 -8.29 17.10
C ALA A 22 -13.31 -8.92 18.46
N LYS A 23 -12.60 -10.07 18.45
CA LYS A 23 -12.12 -10.76 19.65
C LYS A 23 -10.76 -10.25 20.15
N ASN A 24 -10.06 -9.39 19.39
CA ASN A 24 -8.72 -8.93 19.73
C ASN A 24 -8.76 -7.71 20.67
N GLU A 25 -8.61 -7.96 21.97
CA GLU A 25 -8.60 -6.91 23.01
C GLU A 25 -7.45 -5.90 22.87
N LYS A 26 -6.32 -6.29 22.25
CA LYS A 26 -5.23 -5.34 22.00
C LYS A 26 -5.60 -4.33 20.92
N ILE A 27 -6.22 -4.80 19.84
CA ILE A 27 -6.72 -3.93 18.76
C ILE A 27 -7.69 -2.89 19.36
N LYS A 28 -8.65 -3.33 20.18
CA LYS A 28 -9.61 -2.41 20.84
C LYS A 28 -8.91 -1.34 21.67
N LYS A 29 -8.02 -1.75 22.57
CA LYS A 29 -7.26 -0.82 23.43
C LYS A 29 -6.41 0.17 22.64
N ILE A 30 -5.84 -0.25 21.51
CA ILE A 30 -5.06 0.64 20.66
C ILE A 30 -5.96 1.64 19.93
N LEU A 31 -7.10 1.20 19.38
CA LEU A 31 -8.08 2.09 18.75
C LEU A 31 -8.61 3.13 19.75
N GLU A 32 -8.91 2.73 20.99
CA GLU A 32 -9.28 3.66 22.06
C GLU A 32 -8.18 4.70 22.35
N LYS A 33 -6.90 4.29 22.37
CA LYS A 33 -5.78 5.23 22.52
C LYS A 33 -5.67 6.20 21.34
N ILE A 34 -5.94 5.75 20.12
CA ILE A 34 -5.92 6.57 18.91
C ILE A 34 -7.05 7.61 18.96
N GLU A 35 -8.27 7.19 19.30
CA GLU A 35 -9.43 8.08 19.49
C GLU A 35 -9.18 9.14 20.56
N ASN A 36 -8.55 8.74 21.67
CA ASN A 36 -8.15 9.64 22.75
C ASN A 36 -6.93 10.50 22.43
N LYS A 37 -6.38 10.43 21.19
CA LYS A 37 -5.21 11.18 20.73
C LYS A 37 -3.94 10.98 21.57
N LYS A 38 -3.83 9.84 22.24
CA LYS A 38 -2.70 9.44 23.10
C LYS A 38 -1.78 8.42 22.44
N ALA A 39 -2.20 7.85 21.31
CA ALA A 39 -1.43 6.84 20.59
C ALA A 39 -0.17 7.42 19.92
N THR A 40 0.83 6.56 19.81
CA THR A 40 2.14 6.79 19.17
C THR A 40 2.32 5.83 18.00
N TYR A 41 3.39 6.00 17.23
CA TYR A 41 3.75 5.03 16.19
C TYR A 41 4.04 3.63 16.73
N GLN A 42 4.42 3.48 18.01
CA GLN A 42 4.56 2.17 18.62
C GLN A 42 3.21 1.47 18.76
N ASP A 43 2.16 2.20 19.15
CA ASP A 43 0.80 1.65 19.21
C ASP A 43 0.33 1.24 17.80
N VAL A 44 0.64 2.03 16.76
CA VAL A 44 0.27 1.69 15.37
C VAL A 44 1.06 0.50 14.82
N GLN A 45 2.34 0.34 15.20
CA GLN A 45 3.13 -0.86 14.88
C GLN A 45 2.53 -2.11 15.54
N GLU A 46 2.07 -2.00 16.80
CA GLU A 46 1.38 -3.11 17.48
C GLU A 46 0.04 -3.42 16.82
N TYR A 47 -0.76 -2.39 16.49
CA TYR A 47 -2.03 -2.54 15.77
C TYR A 47 -1.86 -3.26 14.43
N ALA A 48 -0.89 -2.82 13.62
CA ALA A 48 -0.57 -3.44 12.35
C ALA A 48 -0.13 -4.90 12.54
N GLY A 49 0.71 -5.18 13.55
CA GLY A 49 1.11 -6.55 13.88
C GLY A 49 -0.06 -7.45 14.26
N GLU A 50 -1.00 -6.95 15.07
CA GLU A 50 -2.19 -7.71 15.48
C GLU A 50 -3.17 -7.91 14.31
N LEU A 51 -3.37 -6.91 13.44
CA LEU A 51 -4.15 -7.09 12.20
C LEU A 51 -3.52 -8.12 11.27
N GLY A 52 -2.20 -8.09 11.10
CA GLY A 52 -1.46 -9.08 10.32
C GLY A 52 -1.69 -10.50 10.84
N LYS A 53 -1.64 -10.69 12.17
CA LYS A 53 -1.94 -11.98 12.81
C LYS A 53 -3.38 -12.43 12.60
N CYS A 54 -4.33 -11.51 12.76
CA CYS A 54 -5.74 -11.79 12.50
C CYS A 54 -5.96 -12.27 11.07
N LEU A 55 -5.33 -11.63 10.08
CA LEU A 55 -5.44 -12.02 8.67
C LEU A 55 -4.75 -13.36 8.40
N SER A 56 -3.53 -13.55 8.89
CA SER A 56 -2.77 -14.79 8.77
C SER A 56 -3.56 -15.98 9.34
N ASN A 57 -4.14 -15.81 10.54
CA ASN A 57 -4.99 -16.83 11.16
C ASN A 57 -6.24 -17.15 10.33
N SER A 58 -6.86 -16.17 9.68
CA SER A 58 -8.01 -16.42 8.79
C SER A 58 -7.63 -17.26 7.58
N PHE A 59 -6.50 -16.95 6.94
CA PHE A 59 -5.99 -17.79 5.85
C PHE A 59 -5.64 -19.20 6.32
N LYS A 60 -4.99 -19.34 7.48
CA LYS A 60 -4.64 -20.63 8.06
C LYS A 60 -5.85 -21.54 8.32
N LEU A 61 -6.97 -20.96 8.76
CA LEU A 61 -8.19 -21.72 9.08
C LEU A 61 -9.00 -22.10 7.85
N ILE A 62 -8.96 -21.29 6.79
CA ILE A 62 -9.86 -21.42 5.63
C ILE A 62 -9.16 -22.02 4.41
N VAL A 63 -7.86 -21.78 4.24
CA VAL A 63 -7.10 -22.24 3.07
C VAL A 63 -6.23 -23.42 3.46
N SER A 64 -6.55 -24.57 2.88
CA SER A 64 -5.79 -25.82 2.94
C SER A 64 -5.74 -26.49 1.57
N GLU A 65 -4.92 -27.54 1.43
CA GLU A 65 -4.89 -28.33 0.20
C GLU A 65 -6.28 -28.92 -0.15
N ASP A 66 -7.08 -29.30 0.84
CA ASP A 66 -8.43 -29.85 0.62
C ASP A 66 -9.42 -28.80 0.08
N THR A 67 -9.21 -27.54 0.43
CA THR A 67 -10.04 -26.42 -0.06
C THR A 67 -9.58 -25.88 -1.40
N LEU A 68 -8.38 -26.26 -1.85
CA LEU A 68 -7.78 -25.78 -3.09
C LEU A 68 -7.90 -26.85 -4.18
N PRO A 69 -8.11 -26.47 -5.45
CA PRO A 69 -8.11 -27.42 -6.55
C PRO A 69 -6.74 -28.08 -6.68
N ASP A 70 -6.74 -29.41 -6.68
CA ASP A 70 -5.52 -30.25 -6.76
C ASP A 70 -4.48 -29.90 -5.67
N GLY A 71 -4.90 -29.33 -4.53
CA GLY A 71 -3.99 -28.87 -3.47
C GLY A 71 -3.15 -27.64 -3.82
N LYS A 72 -3.44 -26.97 -4.95
CA LYS A 72 -2.62 -25.89 -5.51
C LYS A 72 -3.29 -24.52 -5.42
N PHE A 73 -2.52 -23.53 -4.98
CA PHE A 73 -2.99 -22.15 -4.84
C PHE A 73 -2.83 -21.34 -6.13
N TYR A 74 -3.61 -21.67 -7.17
CA TYR A 74 -3.47 -21.03 -8.49
C TYR A 74 -3.56 -19.50 -8.45
N TYR A 75 -2.84 -18.83 -9.37
CA TYR A 75 -2.74 -17.37 -9.44
C TYR A 75 -4.08 -16.66 -9.40
N ASN A 76 -5.07 -17.13 -10.18
CA ASN A 76 -6.40 -16.52 -10.23
C ASN A 76 -7.16 -16.63 -8.90
N ILE A 77 -6.91 -17.68 -8.10
CA ILE A 77 -7.48 -17.84 -6.77
C ILE A 77 -6.70 -16.95 -5.80
N ALA A 78 -5.36 -17.06 -5.80
CA ALA A 78 -4.45 -16.28 -4.96
C ALA A 78 -4.70 -14.77 -5.09
N GLN A 79 -4.79 -14.25 -6.31
CA GLN A 79 -5.09 -12.84 -6.57
C GLN A 79 -6.42 -12.42 -5.93
N ARG A 80 -7.49 -13.20 -6.14
CA ARG A 80 -8.84 -12.87 -5.65
C ARG A 80 -8.99 -12.98 -4.14
N LEU A 81 -8.12 -13.73 -3.46
CA LEU A 81 -8.12 -13.84 -2.01
C LEU A 81 -7.16 -12.83 -1.36
N ILE A 82 -5.94 -12.72 -1.87
CA ILE A 82 -4.85 -11.96 -1.24
C ILE A 82 -4.99 -10.47 -1.54
N GLU A 83 -5.27 -10.07 -2.78
CA GLU A 83 -5.33 -8.66 -3.16
C GLU A 83 -6.36 -7.85 -2.34
N PRO A 84 -7.65 -8.25 -2.27
CA PRO A 84 -8.64 -7.49 -1.49
C PRO A 84 -8.32 -7.47 0.01
N THR A 85 -7.86 -8.58 0.57
CA THR A 85 -7.59 -8.67 2.02
C THR A 85 -6.35 -7.89 2.44
N VAL A 86 -5.28 -7.94 1.63
CA VAL A 86 -4.08 -7.12 1.85
C VAL A 86 -4.39 -5.63 1.67
N LYS A 87 -5.23 -5.28 0.69
CA LYS A 87 -5.66 -3.89 0.47
C LYS A 87 -6.51 -3.36 1.64
N LYS A 88 -7.46 -4.15 2.17
CA LYS A 88 -8.24 -3.81 3.37
C LYS A 88 -7.33 -3.54 4.57
N ASN A 89 -6.29 -4.35 4.75
CA ASN A 89 -5.26 -4.12 5.78
C ASN A 89 -4.50 -2.82 5.56
N TYR A 90 -4.05 -2.56 4.33
CA TYR A 90 -3.38 -1.30 3.97
C TYR A 90 -4.25 -0.09 4.32
N GLU A 91 -5.50 -0.06 3.87
CA GLU A 91 -6.42 1.07 4.10
C GLU A 91 -6.66 1.31 5.59
N SER A 92 -6.82 0.23 6.36
CA SER A 92 -7.02 0.31 7.80
C SER A 92 -5.79 0.86 8.53
N ILE A 93 -4.60 0.31 8.22
CA ILE A 93 -3.35 0.68 8.88
C ILE A 93 -2.91 2.09 8.48
N SER A 94 -2.97 2.43 7.19
CA SER A 94 -2.58 3.76 6.69
C SER A 94 -3.44 4.87 7.28
N LYS A 95 -4.74 4.61 7.49
CA LYS A 95 -5.65 5.51 8.19
C LYS A 95 -5.23 5.75 9.65
N GLN A 96 -4.86 4.69 10.38
CA GLN A 96 -4.38 4.85 11.75
C GLN A 96 -3.04 5.60 11.80
N CYS A 97 -2.13 5.33 10.86
CA CYS A 97 -0.90 6.09 10.70
C CYS A 97 -1.18 7.58 10.46
N GLU A 98 -2.11 7.92 9.56
CA GLU A 98 -2.50 9.30 9.26
C GLU A 98 -3.02 10.04 10.50
N ILE A 99 -3.92 9.41 11.26
CA ILE A 99 -4.49 9.98 12.48
C ILE A 99 -3.41 10.23 13.52
N VAL A 100 -2.59 9.21 13.80
CA VAL A 100 -1.52 9.30 14.81
C VAL A 100 -0.48 10.34 14.40
N GLN A 101 0.00 10.32 13.16
CA GLN A 101 0.97 11.29 12.66
C GLN A 101 0.43 12.73 12.68
N THR A 102 -0.86 12.91 12.34
CA THR A 102 -1.52 14.22 12.43
C THR A 102 -1.59 14.71 13.88
N ASN A 103 -1.90 13.83 14.84
CA ASN A 103 -1.91 14.18 16.26
C ASN A 103 -0.51 14.51 16.77
N LEU A 104 0.49 13.71 16.39
CA LEU A 104 1.90 13.94 16.71
C LEU A 104 2.37 15.30 16.16
N ASN A 105 2.03 15.63 14.92
CA ASN A 105 2.35 16.94 14.32
C ASN A 105 1.68 18.08 15.08
N LYS A 106 0.38 17.96 15.41
CA LYS A 106 -0.35 18.96 16.20
C LYS A 106 0.27 19.16 17.58
N ASN A 107 0.58 18.08 18.29
CA ASN A 107 1.20 18.13 19.62
C ASN A 107 2.58 18.80 19.59
N ALA A 108 3.33 18.61 18.51
CA ALA A 108 4.60 19.30 18.25
C ALA A 108 4.43 20.72 17.70
N ASN A 109 3.20 21.25 17.57
CA ASN A 109 2.88 22.54 16.95
C ASN A 109 3.39 22.68 15.51
N ILE A 110 3.51 21.55 14.81
CA ILE A 110 3.83 21.46 13.39
C ILE A 110 2.48 21.52 12.65
N GLY A 111 2.21 22.64 11.97
CA GLY A 111 0.94 22.91 11.28
C GLY A 111 0.75 22.12 9.98
N ILE A 112 1.23 20.87 9.95
CA ILE A 112 1.33 20.01 8.77
C ILE A 112 0.48 18.76 8.98
N LYS A 113 -0.35 18.42 7.99
CA LYS A 113 -1.10 17.15 7.98
C LYS A 113 -0.18 15.98 7.61
N ALA A 114 -0.51 14.79 8.11
CA ALA A 114 0.19 13.58 7.72
C ALA A 114 0.05 13.30 6.21
N VAL A 115 1.06 12.66 5.65
CA VAL A 115 1.03 12.06 4.31
C VAL A 115 0.66 10.59 4.44
N VAL A 116 -0.26 10.13 3.61
CA VAL A 116 -0.63 8.72 3.51
C VAL A 116 0.31 8.06 2.50
N PRO A 117 1.00 6.95 2.84
CA PRO A 117 1.86 6.27 1.89
C PRO A 117 1.05 5.67 0.75
N LYS A 118 1.63 5.55 -0.44
CA LYS A 118 0.96 4.87 -1.57
C LYS A 118 0.89 3.36 -1.32
N TYR A 119 -0.22 2.74 -1.71
CA TYR A 119 -0.34 1.28 -1.75
C TYR A 119 0.72 0.67 -2.67
N ASN A 120 1.46 -0.31 -2.13
CA ASN A 120 2.50 -1.01 -2.87
C ASN A 120 1.92 -2.28 -3.54
N SER A 121 1.38 -2.12 -4.75
CA SER A 121 0.81 -3.23 -5.52
C SER A 121 1.86 -4.29 -5.89
N GLU A 122 3.09 -3.89 -6.18
CA GLU A 122 4.18 -4.81 -6.53
C GLU A 122 4.53 -5.77 -5.38
N ARG A 123 4.43 -5.29 -4.13
CA ARG A 123 4.60 -6.12 -2.93
C ARG A 123 3.50 -7.18 -2.86
N THR A 124 2.24 -6.80 -3.11
CA THR A 124 1.12 -7.75 -3.14
C THR A 124 1.25 -8.76 -4.27
N ASP A 125 1.63 -8.31 -5.47
CA ASP A 125 1.89 -9.18 -6.62
C ASP A 125 3.00 -10.19 -6.31
N SER A 126 4.03 -9.77 -5.57
CA SER A 126 5.12 -10.66 -5.14
C SER A 126 4.61 -11.76 -4.19
N ILE A 127 3.67 -11.46 -3.30
CA ILE A 127 3.03 -12.45 -2.41
C ILE A 127 2.18 -13.44 -3.24
N ILE A 128 1.38 -12.93 -4.18
CA ILE A 128 0.53 -13.74 -5.07
C ILE A 128 1.39 -14.68 -5.93
N ASN A 129 2.47 -14.16 -6.52
CA ASN A 129 3.41 -14.94 -7.31
C ASN A 129 4.13 -15.99 -6.47
N TYR A 130 4.50 -15.66 -5.23
CA TYR A 130 5.17 -16.58 -4.33
C TYR A 130 4.35 -17.86 -4.07
N VAL A 131 3.05 -17.72 -3.76
CA VAL A 131 2.19 -18.88 -3.47
C VAL A 131 1.76 -19.63 -4.73
N SER A 132 1.51 -18.91 -5.82
CA SER A 132 0.95 -19.50 -7.05
C SER A 132 1.95 -20.27 -7.91
N THR A 133 3.24 -20.07 -7.66
CA THR A 133 4.33 -20.78 -8.34
C THR A 133 4.70 -22.10 -7.67
N ARG A 134 3.99 -22.51 -6.62
CA ARG A 134 4.25 -23.75 -5.88
C ARG A 134 3.37 -24.88 -6.39
N ASP A 135 3.89 -26.10 -6.32
CA ASP A 135 3.16 -27.29 -6.75
C ASP A 135 2.12 -27.69 -5.71
N LYS A 136 2.46 -27.60 -4.43
CA LYS A 136 1.54 -27.79 -3.32
C LYS A 136 1.51 -26.57 -2.40
N TYR A 137 0.34 -26.30 -1.82
CA TYR A 137 0.21 -25.20 -0.86
C TYR A 137 1.04 -25.46 0.41
N SER A 138 1.10 -26.70 0.91
CA SER A 138 1.87 -27.05 2.11
C SER A 138 3.36 -26.69 2.01
N ASP A 139 3.94 -26.68 0.80
CA ASP A 139 5.34 -26.30 0.55
C ASP A 139 5.63 -24.84 0.93
N CYS A 140 4.60 -23.99 0.98
CA CYS A 140 4.76 -22.54 1.15
C CYS A 140 3.87 -21.93 2.23
N GLU A 141 2.88 -22.67 2.75
CA GLU A 141 1.89 -22.21 3.73
C GLU A 141 2.53 -21.41 4.86
N LYS A 142 3.49 -22.01 5.58
CA LYS A 142 4.14 -21.34 6.72
C LYS A 142 4.77 -20.00 6.33
N SER A 143 5.51 -19.98 5.21
CA SER A 143 6.17 -18.75 4.76
C SER A 143 5.18 -17.71 4.27
N PHE A 144 4.10 -18.14 3.61
CA PHE A 144 3.02 -17.26 3.18
C PHE A 144 2.31 -16.61 4.36
N LEU A 145 1.96 -17.41 5.38
CA LEU A 145 1.31 -16.94 6.60
C LEU A 145 2.20 -15.96 7.39
N ASP A 146 3.50 -16.23 7.48
CA ASP A 146 4.47 -15.30 8.06
C ASP A 146 4.50 -13.98 7.27
N VAL A 147 4.57 -14.05 5.94
CA VAL A 147 4.59 -12.85 5.08
C VAL A 147 3.34 -12.01 5.22
N LEU A 148 2.15 -12.61 5.33
CA LEU A 148 0.91 -11.87 5.58
C LEU A 148 0.95 -11.11 6.91
N GLU A 149 1.46 -11.75 7.98
CA GLU A 149 1.61 -11.08 9.28
C GLU A 149 2.55 -9.87 9.19
N HIS A 150 3.69 -10.05 8.52
CA HIS A 150 4.74 -9.05 8.49
C HIS A 150 4.49 -7.92 7.51
N ASN A 151 3.79 -8.19 6.40
CA ASN A 151 3.40 -7.17 5.42
C ASN A 151 2.61 -6.02 6.06
N ALA A 152 1.77 -6.32 7.06
CA ALA A 152 1.03 -5.31 7.80
C ALA A 152 1.93 -4.24 8.44
N ARG A 153 3.05 -4.65 9.04
CA ARG A 153 4.00 -3.73 9.71
C ARG A 153 4.78 -2.88 8.71
N LEU A 154 5.02 -3.38 7.50
CA LEU A 154 5.70 -2.62 6.44
C LEU A 154 4.89 -1.38 6.01
N ILE A 155 3.57 -1.41 6.09
CA ILE A 155 2.72 -0.25 5.79
C ILE A 155 2.99 0.90 6.77
N VAL A 156 3.29 0.58 8.03
CA VAL A 156 3.67 1.58 9.04
C VAL A 156 5.02 2.18 8.71
N ASP A 157 5.98 1.37 8.27
CA ASP A 157 7.30 1.85 7.85
C ASP A 157 7.22 2.75 6.63
N ASP A 158 6.42 2.36 5.64
CA ASP A 158 6.14 3.16 4.45
C ASP A 158 5.55 4.52 4.89
N SER A 159 4.63 4.53 5.85
CA SER A 159 4.07 5.75 6.43
C SER A 159 5.13 6.62 7.12
N VAL A 160 6.01 6.03 7.93
CA VAL A 160 7.08 6.77 8.62
C VAL A 160 8.07 7.35 7.62
N LYS A 161 8.43 6.59 6.59
CA LYS A 161 9.35 7.02 5.54
C LYS A 161 8.79 8.20 4.76
N GLU A 162 7.55 8.12 4.30
CA GLU A 162 6.89 9.18 3.52
C GLU A 162 6.71 10.46 4.35
N ASN A 163 6.34 10.34 5.63
CA ASN A 163 6.21 11.50 6.50
C ASN A 163 7.56 12.12 6.87
N ALA A 164 8.60 11.31 7.08
CA ALA A 164 9.95 11.83 7.29
C ALA A 164 10.48 12.54 6.04
N GLN A 165 10.29 11.96 4.86
CA GLN A 165 10.66 12.59 3.59
C GLN A 165 9.92 13.92 3.39
N PHE A 166 8.63 13.94 3.66
CA PHE A 166 7.81 15.14 3.56
C PHE A 166 8.28 16.22 4.54
N HIS A 167 8.48 15.87 5.81
CA HIS A 167 8.96 16.80 6.82
C HIS A 167 10.34 17.37 6.47
N ASP A 168 11.27 16.55 5.97
CA ASP A 168 12.56 17.04 5.51
C ASP A 168 12.43 18.01 4.32
N SER A 169 11.56 17.68 3.35
CA SER A 169 11.35 18.53 2.16
C SER A 169 10.87 19.95 2.51
N VAL A 170 10.07 20.09 3.57
CA VAL A 170 9.57 21.37 4.07
C VAL A 170 10.55 22.08 5.03
N GLY A 171 11.75 21.53 5.23
CA GLY A 171 12.81 22.14 6.03
C GLY A 171 12.81 21.74 7.50
N LEU A 172 12.03 20.74 7.92
CA LEU A 172 12.13 20.17 9.26
C LEU A 172 13.34 19.23 9.36
N ASN A 173 13.69 18.80 10.56
CA ASN A 173 14.75 17.83 10.79
C ASN A 173 14.20 16.56 11.45
N PRO A 174 13.50 15.69 10.70
CA PRO A 174 12.86 14.52 11.26
C PRO A 174 13.91 13.52 11.78
N LYS A 175 13.62 12.91 12.92
CA LYS A 175 14.41 11.82 13.50
C LYS A 175 13.71 10.49 13.33
N ILE A 176 14.47 9.49 12.92
CA ILE A 176 14.05 8.11 12.79
C ILE A 176 14.58 7.34 13.99
N VAL A 177 13.68 6.76 14.78
CA VAL A 177 14.03 5.92 15.92
C VAL A 177 13.74 4.48 15.55
N ARG A 178 14.78 3.65 15.55
CA ARG A 178 14.66 2.21 15.33
C ARG A 178 14.86 1.47 16.64
N ILE A 179 13.84 0.72 17.04
CA ILE A 179 13.84 -0.08 18.27
C ILE A 179 13.95 -1.55 17.89
N ALA A 180 15.02 -2.20 18.32
CA ALA A 180 15.20 -3.63 18.15
C ALA A 180 14.23 -4.41 19.04
N SER A 181 13.55 -5.41 18.47
CA SER A 181 12.74 -6.35 19.25
C SER A 181 13.61 -7.43 19.91
N SER A 182 13.13 -8.03 21.00
CA SER A 182 13.74 -9.25 21.53
C SER A 182 13.75 -10.35 20.45
N GLY A 183 14.87 -11.07 20.34
CA GLY A 183 15.05 -12.13 19.34
C GLY A 183 15.28 -11.67 17.89
N CYS A 184 15.49 -10.38 17.63
CA CYS A 184 15.81 -9.91 16.28
C CYS A 184 17.21 -10.37 15.81
N CYS A 185 17.38 -10.55 14.49
CA CYS A 185 18.66 -10.96 13.92
C CYS A 185 19.75 -9.89 14.11
N LYS A 186 21.02 -10.31 14.07
CA LYS A 186 22.18 -9.43 14.30
C LYS A 186 22.16 -8.15 13.46
N TRP A 187 21.79 -8.26 12.18
CA TRP A 187 21.72 -7.10 11.29
C TRP A 187 20.60 -6.12 11.69
N CYS A 188 19.44 -6.62 12.13
CA CYS A 188 18.37 -5.74 12.63
C CYS A 188 18.76 -5.08 13.95
N SER A 189 19.45 -5.81 14.84
CA SER A 189 19.95 -5.26 16.10
C SER A 189 21.00 -4.17 15.88
N SER A 190 21.89 -4.31 14.89
CA SER A 190 22.92 -3.32 14.58
C SER A 190 22.37 -2.01 14.01
N LEU A 191 21.14 -2.01 13.52
CA LEU A 191 20.44 -0.82 13.01
C LEU A 191 19.60 -0.12 14.09
N ALA A 192 19.60 -0.61 15.33
CA ALA A 192 18.88 0.07 16.41
C ALA A 192 19.58 1.39 16.78
N GLY A 193 18.80 2.45 16.96
CA GLY A 193 19.33 3.76 17.24
C GLY A 193 18.42 4.90 16.80
N THR A 194 18.90 6.12 16.98
CA THR A 194 18.22 7.35 16.57
C THR A 194 19.05 8.02 15.48
N TYR A 195 18.44 8.27 14.34
CA TYR A 195 19.09 8.82 13.15
C TYR A 195 18.42 10.13 12.75
N ASN A 196 19.19 11.13 12.31
CA ASN A 196 18.57 12.22 11.53
C ASN A 196 18.25 11.66 10.14
N TYR A 197 17.05 11.95 9.64
CA TYR A 197 16.61 11.44 8.35
C TYR A 197 17.59 11.78 7.22
N ARG A 198 18.17 12.98 7.20
CA ARG A 198 19.14 13.40 6.17
C ARG A 198 20.40 12.54 6.11
N ASP A 199 20.84 12.03 7.26
CA ASP A 199 22.07 11.25 7.36
C ASP A 199 21.87 9.84 6.77
N VAL A 200 20.61 9.40 6.64
CA VAL A 200 20.25 8.02 6.26
C VAL A 200 19.37 7.93 5.02
N SER A 201 18.86 9.07 4.51
CA SER A 201 18.00 9.12 3.32
C SER A 201 18.74 8.70 2.05
N ASN A 202 20.04 9.04 1.96
CA ASN A 202 20.90 8.76 0.81
C ASN A 202 21.73 7.47 0.93
N THR A 203 21.64 6.74 2.05
CA THR A 203 22.45 5.54 2.31
C THR A 203 21.79 4.25 1.82
N GLY A 204 20.79 4.35 0.94
CA GLY A 204 19.97 3.20 0.53
C GLY A 204 18.79 2.90 1.47
N ASN A 205 18.55 3.77 2.48
CA ASN A 205 17.42 3.70 3.41
C ASN A 205 17.41 2.42 4.29
N ASP A 206 18.57 1.86 4.63
CA ASP A 206 18.68 0.63 5.42
C ASP A 206 17.97 0.71 6.76
N VAL A 207 17.89 1.89 7.36
CA VAL A 207 17.16 2.13 8.62
C VAL A 207 15.65 1.85 8.51
N PHE A 208 15.08 1.89 7.29
CA PHE A 208 13.69 1.54 7.00
C PHE A 208 13.52 0.10 6.49
N ARG A 209 14.62 -0.58 6.16
CA ARG A 209 14.59 -1.96 5.66
C ARG A 209 14.49 -2.96 6.82
N ARG A 210 13.66 -3.98 6.64
CA ARG A 210 13.56 -5.11 7.57
C ARG A 210 13.41 -6.42 6.82
N HIS A 211 13.90 -7.50 7.42
CA HIS A 211 13.60 -8.85 6.93
C HIS A 211 12.12 -9.16 7.07
N ALA A 212 11.65 -10.13 6.29
CA ALA A 212 10.27 -10.62 6.36
C ALA A 212 9.87 -10.88 7.82
N ASN A 213 10.69 -11.56 8.64
CA ASN A 213 10.28 -11.96 10.00
C ASN A 213 10.76 -11.04 11.14
N CYS A 214 10.73 -9.72 10.92
CA CYS A 214 11.26 -8.75 11.89
C CYS A 214 10.16 -8.01 12.66
N HIS A 215 10.29 -7.99 13.99
CA HIS A 215 9.39 -7.25 14.90
C HIS A 215 9.97 -5.90 15.38
N CYS A 216 11.08 -5.43 14.80
CA CYS A 216 11.65 -4.13 15.15
C CYS A 216 10.68 -3.01 14.76
N SER A 217 10.69 -1.91 15.50
CA SER A 217 9.83 -0.75 15.22
C SER A 217 10.66 0.37 14.61
N VAL A 218 10.14 1.00 13.56
CA VAL A 218 10.65 2.27 13.04
C VAL A 218 9.61 3.33 13.40
N ILE A 219 10.04 4.32 14.17
CA ILE A 219 9.17 5.31 14.84
C ILE A 219 9.65 6.72 14.48
N TYR A 220 8.69 7.63 14.34
CA TYR A 220 8.90 9.06 14.24
C TYR A 220 8.54 9.74 15.56
N ASP A 221 9.42 10.60 16.08
CA ASP A 221 9.13 11.48 17.22
C ASP A 221 9.34 12.96 16.82
N PRO A 222 8.26 13.75 16.68
CA PRO A 222 8.36 15.18 16.38
C PRO A 222 8.77 16.04 17.60
N ILE A 223 8.83 15.49 18.82
CA ILE A 223 9.02 16.27 20.07
C ILE A 223 10.40 16.95 20.14
N ASN A 224 11.39 16.49 19.39
CA ASN A 224 12.68 17.19 19.25
C ASN A 224 12.67 18.36 18.24
N GLY A 225 11.52 18.69 17.66
CA GLY A 225 11.29 19.90 16.86
C GLY A 225 11.09 21.12 17.75
N SER A 226 12.20 21.71 18.23
CA SER A 226 12.18 22.94 19.03
C SER A 226 11.34 24.06 18.37
N ARG A 227 10.84 25.01 19.19
CA ARG A 227 9.93 26.14 18.84
C ARG A 227 10.42 27.11 17.74
N LYS A 228 11.52 26.78 17.07
CA LYS A 228 12.22 27.55 16.05
C LYS A 228 12.63 26.56 14.96
N VAL A 229 12.02 26.67 13.78
CA VAL A 229 12.40 25.87 12.62
C VAL A 229 13.66 26.52 12.08
N GLN A 230 14.81 25.92 12.37
CA GLN A 230 16.08 26.42 11.84
C GLN A 230 16.19 25.94 10.38
N ASN A 231 16.19 26.87 9.42
CA ASN A 231 16.54 26.58 8.05
C ASN A 231 17.94 25.99 8.01
N VAL A 232 18.06 24.87 7.32
CA VAL A 232 19.22 23.97 7.44
C VAL A 232 20.38 24.43 6.55
N TRP A 233 20.09 25.23 5.52
CA TRP A 233 21.08 25.72 4.58
C TRP A 233 21.80 26.96 5.11
N ASP A 234 21.08 27.86 5.77
CA ASP A 234 21.63 29.13 6.26
C ASP A 234 21.58 29.28 7.79
N LYS A 235 21.11 28.25 8.50
CA LYS A 235 20.98 28.21 9.97
C LYS A 235 20.08 29.31 10.54
N LYS A 236 19.24 29.97 9.72
CA LYS A 236 18.32 31.01 10.19
C LYS A 236 17.09 30.40 10.86
N ILE A 237 16.60 31.08 11.87
CA ILE A 237 15.35 30.72 12.56
C ILE A 237 14.19 31.28 11.71
N GLU A 238 13.41 30.42 11.07
CA GLU A 238 12.25 30.82 10.26
C GLU A 238 10.97 30.96 11.10
N ASN A 239 10.13 31.93 10.74
CA ASN A 239 8.83 32.17 11.36
C ASN A 239 7.75 31.21 10.80
N LYS A 240 6.75 30.85 11.61
CA LYS A 240 5.69 29.88 11.28
C LYS A 240 4.93 30.20 9.97
N ASP A 241 4.79 31.47 9.62
CA ASP A 241 4.07 31.89 8.41
C ASP A 241 4.88 31.67 7.12
N GLU A 242 6.20 31.73 7.19
CA GLU A 242 7.08 31.39 6.06
C GLU A 242 7.14 29.88 5.84
N LEU A 243 7.16 29.10 6.94
CA LEU A 243 7.05 27.65 6.88
C LEU A 243 5.72 27.22 6.24
N LYS A 244 4.58 27.82 6.63
CA LYS A 244 3.27 27.56 6.01
C LYS A 244 3.29 27.80 4.50
N LYS A 245 3.81 28.94 4.05
CA LYS A 245 3.95 29.25 2.61
C LYS A 245 4.88 28.27 1.87
N ARG A 246 5.87 27.70 2.54
CA ARG A 246 6.76 26.67 1.97
C ARG A 246 6.06 25.31 1.88
N ILE A 247 5.32 24.91 2.91
CA ILE A 247 4.47 23.70 2.92
C ILE A 247 3.44 23.78 1.79
N GLU A 248 2.77 24.91 1.61
CA GLU A 248 1.80 25.12 0.52
C GLU A 248 2.45 24.98 -0.86
N ARG A 249 3.65 25.57 -1.05
CA ARG A 249 4.42 25.43 -2.30
C ARG A 249 4.87 23.99 -2.57
N ILE A 250 5.32 23.26 -1.55
CA ILE A 250 5.73 21.87 -1.68
C ILE A 250 4.53 20.96 -1.91
N ASN A 251 3.41 21.18 -1.22
CA ASN A 251 2.17 20.45 -1.48
C ASN A 251 1.70 20.69 -2.92
N GLN A 252 1.76 21.94 -3.40
CA GLN A 252 1.49 22.26 -4.81
C GLN A 252 2.50 21.59 -5.75
N SER A 253 3.79 21.55 -5.40
CA SER A 253 4.83 20.85 -6.18
C SER A 253 4.61 19.35 -6.21
N LEU A 254 4.29 18.70 -5.08
CA LEU A 254 3.99 17.27 -4.98
C LEU A 254 2.71 16.92 -5.73
N ILE A 255 1.68 17.77 -5.66
CA ILE A 255 0.49 17.66 -6.53
C ILE A 255 0.89 17.76 -8.00
N ASN A 256 1.79 18.68 -8.34
CA ASN A 256 2.27 18.88 -9.71
C ASN A 256 3.26 17.78 -10.18
N ASP A 257 4.02 17.17 -9.28
CA ASP A 257 4.97 16.09 -9.50
C ASP A 257 4.24 14.75 -9.57
N ASN A 258 3.17 14.57 -8.79
CA ASN A 258 2.19 13.51 -9.00
C ASN A 258 1.52 13.70 -10.38
N LYS A 259 1.09 14.92 -10.75
CA LYS A 259 0.62 15.22 -12.13
C LYS A 259 1.69 14.97 -13.20
N LYS A 260 2.98 15.19 -12.91
CA LYS A 260 4.12 14.96 -13.83
C LYS A 260 4.51 13.48 -13.93
N ASN A 261 4.35 12.70 -12.86
CA ASN A 261 4.54 11.25 -12.86
C ASN A 261 3.35 10.50 -13.50
N TYR A 262 2.17 11.12 -13.56
CA TYR A 262 1.11 10.74 -14.51
C TYR A 262 1.38 11.24 -15.95
N LYS A 263 2.41 12.08 -16.15
CA LYS A 263 2.85 12.60 -17.46
C LYS A 263 4.11 11.92 -18.01
N LEU A 264 4.43 10.72 -17.52
CA LEU A 264 5.11 9.70 -18.31
C LEU A 264 4.02 8.66 -18.64
N ASN A 265 3.41 8.60 -19.83
CA ASN A 265 4.10 8.54 -21.11
C ASN A 265 3.19 8.88 -22.32
N LEU A 266 2.52 10.04 -22.34
CA LEU A 266 1.76 10.50 -23.52
C LEU A 266 2.62 10.58 -24.82
N GLN A 267 3.93 10.83 -24.69
CA GLN A 267 4.87 10.79 -25.81
C GLN A 267 5.25 9.37 -26.27
N MET A 268 5.25 8.35 -25.40
CA MET A 268 5.28 6.95 -25.86
C MET A 268 3.98 6.56 -26.56
N PHE A 269 2.82 7.05 -26.10
CA PHE A 269 1.53 6.75 -26.71
C PHE A 269 1.30 7.48 -28.04
N ALA A 270 1.96 8.61 -28.29
CA ALA A 270 1.95 9.32 -29.56
C ALA A 270 2.56 8.53 -30.75
N LYS A 271 3.32 7.46 -30.46
CA LYS A 271 3.85 6.53 -31.49
C LYS A 271 2.87 5.43 -31.88
N TYR A 272 1.80 5.20 -31.13
CA TYR A 272 0.79 4.19 -31.45
C TYR A 272 -0.33 4.86 -32.28
N LYS A 273 -0.52 4.42 -33.52
CA LYS A 273 -1.65 4.86 -34.36
C LYS A 273 -2.96 4.56 -33.63
N SER A 274 -3.85 5.54 -33.54
CA SER A 274 -5.21 5.35 -33.03
C SER A 274 -5.92 4.28 -33.89
N LEU A 275 -6.13 3.12 -33.29
CA LEU A 275 -6.87 2.03 -33.92
C LEU A 275 -8.35 2.39 -33.87
N ARG A 276 -9.03 2.38 -35.02
CA ARG A 276 -10.48 2.59 -35.07
C ARG A 276 -11.20 1.40 -34.45
N LEU A 277 -12.08 1.67 -33.50
CA LEU A 277 -12.99 0.69 -32.90
C LEU A 277 -14.25 0.59 -33.76
N ASP A 278 -14.78 -0.62 -33.92
CA ASP A 278 -16.08 -0.83 -34.54
C ASP A 278 -17.22 -0.40 -33.60
N ALA A 279 -18.41 -0.20 -34.17
CA ALA A 279 -19.56 0.34 -33.46
C ALA A 279 -20.01 -0.53 -32.28
N HIS A 280 -19.86 -1.86 -32.39
CA HIS A 280 -20.26 -2.78 -31.33
C HIS A 280 -19.30 -2.69 -30.15
N THR A 281 -18.00 -2.76 -30.40
CA THR A 281 -16.97 -2.60 -29.35
C THR A 281 -17.07 -1.24 -28.64
N ARG A 282 -17.34 -0.17 -29.40
CA ARG A 282 -17.57 1.18 -28.84
C ARG A 282 -18.78 1.22 -27.92
N SER A 283 -19.89 0.61 -28.35
CA SER A 283 -21.11 0.54 -27.53
C SER A 283 -20.90 -0.25 -26.24
N GLU A 284 -20.16 -1.36 -26.27
CA GLU A 284 -19.88 -2.15 -25.07
C GLU A 284 -18.98 -1.40 -24.09
N LEU A 285 -17.95 -0.69 -24.58
CA LEU A 285 -17.09 0.16 -23.74
C LEU A 285 -17.89 1.29 -23.08
N ASN A 286 -18.76 1.97 -23.84
CA ASN A 286 -19.57 3.06 -23.29
C ASN A 286 -20.57 2.59 -22.24
N THR A 287 -21.15 1.40 -22.42
CA THR A 287 -22.02 0.80 -21.40
C THR A 287 -21.22 0.46 -20.14
N TRP A 288 -20.01 -0.07 -20.31
CA TRP A 288 -19.14 -0.41 -19.19
C TRP A 288 -18.67 0.82 -18.40
N LEU A 289 -18.40 1.93 -19.07
CA LEU A 289 -17.87 3.17 -18.46
C LEU A 289 -18.96 4.12 -17.94
N LYS A 290 -20.25 3.78 -18.07
CA LYS A 290 -21.39 4.69 -17.85
C LYS A 290 -21.66 5.04 -16.38
N HIS A 291 -20.99 4.38 -15.43
CA HIS A 291 -21.35 4.43 -14.00
C HIS A 291 -20.17 4.65 -13.04
N ASP A 292 -18.95 4.82 -13.54
CA ASP A 292 -17.77 5.00 -12.69
C ASP A 292 -17.22 6.43 -12.81
N GLU A 293 -16.92 7.08 -11.67
CA GLU A 293 -16.15 8.33 -11.64
C GLU A 293 -14.67 8.04 -11.98
N ILE A 294 -14.39 7.78 -13.26
CA ILE A 294 -13.05 7.46 -13.75
C ILE A 294 -12.34 8.77 -14.11
N GLU A 295 -11.16 9.00 -13.51
CA GLU A 295 -10.34 10.16 -13.87
C GLU A 295 -9.84 10.07 -15.32
N SER A 296 -9.92 11.18 -16.05
CA SER A 296 -9.33 11.32 -17.38
C SER A 296 -7.82 11.01 -17.35
N GLY A 297 -7.34 10.25 -18.34
CA GLY A 297 -5.97 9.77 -18.43
C GLY A 297 -5.74 8.38 -17.80
N THR A 298 -6.77 7.75 -17.24
CA THR A 298 -6.64 6.42 -16.62
C THR A 298 -6.42 5.32 -17.66
N LEU A 299 -5.45 4.44 -17.38
CA LEU A 299 -5.17 3.25 -18.20
C LEU A 299 -6.16 2.14 -17.90
N MET A 300 -6.86 1.67 -18.92
CA MET A 300 -7.94 0.69 -18.80
C MET A 300 -7.71 -0.50 -19.72
N LEU A 301 -8.25 -1.66 -19.33
CA LEU A 301 -8.33 -2.83 -20.20
C LEU A 301 -9.71 -3.47 -20.13
N LYS A 302 -10.18 -4.00 -21.27
CA LYS A 302 -11.47 -4.68 -21.36
C LYS A 302 -11.41 -5.80 -22.39
N ASP A 303 -11.95 -6.95 -22.02
CA ASP A 303 -12.15 -8.08 -22.94
C ASP A 303 -13.53 -7.93 -23.61
N ILE A 304 -13.54 -7.89 -24.94
CA ILE A 304 -14.74 -7.79 -25.78
C ILE A 304 -14.61 -8.83 -26.90
N GLY A 305 -15.50 -9.82 -26.90
CA GLY A 305 -15.41 -10.99 -27.77
C GLY A 305 -14.07 -11.74 -27.59
N ASP A 306 -13.41 -12.06 -28.70
CA ASP A 306 -12.13 -12.79 -28.72
C ASP A 306 -10.90 -11.89 -28.49
N TYR A 307 -11.07 -10.66 -28.02
CA TYR A 307 -9.99 -9.68 -27.95
C TYR A 307 -9.94 -8.92 -26.63
N ARG A 308 -8.71 -8.68 -26.16
CA ARG A 308 -8.41 -7.76 -25.07
C ARG A 308 -8.00 -6.41 -25.65
N TYR A 309 -8.71 -5.38 -25.24
CA TYR A 309 -8.49 -3.99 -25.61
C TYR A 309 -7.79 -3.27 -24.47
N TYR A 310 -6.75 -2.51 -24.80
CA TYR A 310 -6.01 -1.67 -23.86
C TYR A 310 -6.11 -0.22 -24.33
N PHE A 311 -6.69 0.64 -23.51
CA PHE A 311 -7.00 2.02 -23.88
C PHE A 311 -6.80 2.98 -22.71
N VAL A 312 -6.64 4.26 -23.03
CA VAL A 312 -6.67 5.35 -22.05
C VAL A 312 -8.06 5.96 -22.09
N TYR A 313 -8.71 6.07 -20.93
CA TYR A 313 -9.96 6.79 -20.77
C TYR A 313 -9.67 8.29 -20.82
N ASN A 314 -10.25 9.02 -21.77
CA ASN A 314 -10.09 10.48 -21.83
C ASN A 314 -11.34 11.18 -21.29
N ASP A 315 -12.52 10.72 -21.72
CA ASP A 315 -13.82 11.20 -21.25
C ASP A 315 -14.90 10.17 -21.65
N PHE A 316 -16.15 10.38 -21.25
CA PHE A 316 -17.25 9.51 -21.65
C PHE A 316 -17.38 9.48 -23.18
N ASP A 317 -17.40 8.27 -23.75
CA ASP A 317 -17.38 8.03 -25.21
C ASP A 317 -16.11 8.55 -25.93
N ASN A 318 -15.04 8.85 -25.18
CA ASN A 318 -13.75 9.29 -25.71
C ASN A 318 -12.59 8.52 -25.06
N TYR A 319 -11.93 7.68 -25.86
CA TYR A 319 -10.80 6.86 -25.41
C TYR A 319 -9.77 6.67 -26.50
N THR A 320 -8.52 6.48 -26.09
CA THR A 320 -7.41 6.22 -26.99
C THR A 320 -6.97 4.77 -26.87
N LEU A 321 -7.31 3.95 -27.87
CA LEU A 321 -6.85 2.56 -27.94
C LEU A 321 -5.38 2.50 -28.36
N TYR A 322 -4.55 1.83 -27.57
CA TYR A 322 -3.13 1.68 -27.89
C TYR A 322 -2.71 0.22 -28.12
N LYS A 323 -3.52 -0.78 -27.72
CA LYS A 323 -3.23 -2.19 -28.01
C LYS A 323 -4.52 -3.02 -28.09
N LYS A 324 -4.57 -3.95 -29.05
CA LYS A 324 -5.60 -5.00 -29.16
C LYS A 324 -4.90 -6.34 -29.29
N VAL A 325 -5.24 -7.31 -28.44
CA VAL A 325 -4.62 -8.65 -28.43
C VAL A 325 -5.70 -9.70 -28.60
N LYS A 326 -5.52 -10.62 -29.55
CA LYS A 326 -6.41 -11.78 -29.69
C LYS A 326 -6.21 -12.72 -28.51
N ILE A 327 -7.29 -13.02 -27.81
CA ILE A 327 -7.29 -13.97 -26.70
C ILE A 327 -7.28 -15.36 -27.36
N ARG A 328 -6.21 -16.15 -27.17
CA ARG A 328 -6.13 -17.51 -27.72
C ARG A 328 -7.23 -18.36 -27.07
N GLY A 329 -8.15 -18.85 -27.90
CA GLY A 329 -9.45 -19.37 -27.47
C GLY A 329 -9.40 -20.67 -26.68
N ARG A 330 -10.41 -20.83 -25.80
CA ARG A 330 -10.95 -22.14 -25.44
C ARG A 330 -11.49 -22.79 -26.73
N ASN A 331 -11.02 -23.99 -27.03
CA ASN A 331 -11.58 -24.85 -28.07
C ASN A 331 -13.11 -24.95 -27.90
N ARG A 332 -13.87 -24.53 -28.91
CA ARG A 332 -15.24 -25.00 -29.10
C ARG A 332 -15.15 -26.28 -29.93
N SER A 333 -15.50 -27.38 -29.27
CA SER A 333 -15.76 -28.70 -29.84
C SER A 333 -16.72 -28.64 -31.04
N LYS A 334 -16.31 -29.27 -32.13
CA LYS A 334 -17.19 -30.07 -32.99
C LYS A 334 -16.61 -31.47 -33.06
#